data_AF-A0A918CAK1-F1
#
_entry.id   AF-A0A918CAK1-F1
#
_cell.length_a   1.000
_cell.length_b   1.000
_cell.length_c   1.000
_cell.angle_alpha   90.00
_cell.angle_beta   90.00
_cell.angle_gamma   90.00
#
_symmetry.space_group_name_H-M   'P 1'
#
loop_
_entity.id
_entity.type
_entity.pdbx_description
1 polymer ?
#
loop_
_entity_poly.entity_id
_entity_poly.type
_entity_poly.pdbx_seq_one_letter_code
_entity_poly.pdbx_strand_id
1 'polypeptide(L)'
;MGEATIAKIPSDSSHLGQFAMAYDGDAGLRDRLRLGDDWVRRWSSTWQVGDGKVCWPIRDMAHIPVLSSRPMRGFTWRAKQRHRPGLEVMASTGRKHGFESLEEMRLLVALDFLRASEVLSQPFRLDFEHASGQAWHIPDFLAVIGGGMWLLDVRPMELIKEEDALKFAAAREVAAACGWQYSVVAGWRPHVWSVLDHLSSRRRPTRDLLGMRDQLLTAFGGRQGRVMTFAELADATSVPSVGRANIVRLLWQRELGVDLGSPLRDSSLIWAA
;
A
#
# COMPACT_ATOMS: atom_id res chain seq x y z
N MET A 1 -13.65 -30.24 11.49
CA MET A 1 -12.59 -29.24 11.22
C MET A 1 -13.25 -27.88 11.39
N GLY A 2 -13.02 -27.22 12.54
CA GLY A 2 -13.58 -25.89 12.77
C GLY A 2 -12.94 -24.91 11.80
N GLU A 3 -13.74 -24.20 11.01
CA GLU A 3 -13.32 -22.96 10.36
C GLU A 3 -12.79 -22.05 11.46
N ALA A 4 -11.47 -21.90 11.55
CA ALA A 4 -10.89 -20.82 12.30
C ALA A 4 -11.55 -19.54 11.78
N THR A 5 -12.31 -18.85 12.63
CA THR A 5 -13.03 -17.64 12.26
C THR A 5 -11.99 -16.63 11.78
N ILE A 6 -11.84 -16.48 10.46
CA ILE A 6 -10.92 -15.51 9.88
C ILE A 6 -11.40 -14.14 10.35
N ALA A 7 -10.53 -13.40 11.03
CA ALA A 7 -10.86 -12.08 11.53
C ALA A 7 -11.30 -11.19 10.35
N LYS A 8 -12.49 -10.58 10.49
CA LYS A 8 -13.03 -9.65 9.49
C LYS A 8 -12.07 -8.48 9.29
N ILE A 9 -11.95 -8.02 8.04
CA ILE A 9 -11.12 -6.88 7.63
C ILE A 9 -12.07 -5.81 7.08
N PRO A 10 -12.56 -4.87 7.92
CA PRO A 10 -13.55 -3.89 7.51
C PRO A 10 -12.95 -2.88 6.52
N SER A 11 -13.48 -2.81 5.30
CA SER A 11 -12.90 -2.00 4.23
C SER A 11 -12.87 -0.49 4.52
N ASP A 12 -13.81 0.01 5.33
CA ASP A 12 -14.00 1.42 5.70
C ASP A 12 -13.01 1.93 6.76
N SER A 13 -12.53 1.06 7.66
CA SER A 13 -11.69 1.41 8.82
C SER A 13 -10.34 0.68 8.86
N SER A 14 -10.10 -0.22 7.91
CA SER A 14 -8.86 -0.98 7.79
C SER A 14 -7.62 -0.17 7.41
N HIS A 15 -6.44 -0.72 7.74
CA HIS A 15 -5.12 -0.17 7.42
C HIS A 15 -4.20 -1.21 6.75
N LEU A 16 -3.05 -0.77 6.22
CA LEU A 16 -2.14 -1.61 5.41
C LEU A 16 -1.74 -2.94 6.10
N GLY A 17 -1.42 -2.89 7.40
CA GLY A 17 -1.06 -4.09 8.18
C GLY A 17 -2.16 -5.15 8.31
N GLN A 18 -3.43 -4.83 8.02
CA GLN A 18 -4.51 -5.82 7.94
C GLN A 18 -4.68 -6.41 6.54
N PHE A 19 -4.07 -5.82 5.51
CA PHE A 19 -4.14 -6.31 4.14
C PHE A 19 -2.97 -7.23 3.82
N ALA A 20 -1.78 -6.75 4.15
CA ALA A 20 -0.53 -7.38 3.80
C ALA A 20 -0.13 -8.43 4.83
N MET A 21 0.56 -9.46 4.36
CA MET A 21 1.41 -10.29 5.21
C MET A 21 2.72 -9.55 5.39
N ALA A 22 2.97 -9.02 6.58
CA ALA A 22 4.23 -8.37 6.91
C ALA A 22 5.33 -9.42 7.11
N TYR A 23 6.56 -9.08 6.70
CA TYR A 23 7.75 -9.84 7.09
C TYR A 23 8.45 -9.18 8.28
N ASP A 24 8.63 -9.97 9.34
CA ASP A 24 9.30 -9.57 10.58
C ASP A 24 10.56 -10.42 10.88
N GLY A 25 10.95 -11.30 9.95
CA GLY A 25 12.11 -12.18 10.12
C GLY A 25 13.45 -11.47 10.04
N ASP A 26 13.47 -10.17 9.75
CA ASP A 26 14.65 -9.32 9.74
C ASP A 26 15.12 -8.91 11.16
N ALA A 27 14.27 -9.06 12.18
CA ALA A 27 14.56 -8.63 13.55
C ALA A 27 15.88 -9.23 14.10
N GLY A 28 16.16 -10.50 13.83
CA GLY A 28 17.39 -11.17 14.27
C GLY A 28 18.65 -10.75 13.50
N LEU A 29 18.51 -10.05 12.37
CA LEU A 29 19.63 -9.56 11.57
C LEU A 29 20.10 -8.17 12.01
N ARG A 30 19.34 -7.52 12.89
CA ARG A 30 19.68 -6.22 13.46
C ARG A 30 21.06 -6.23 14.12
N ASP A 31 21.41 -7.30 14.84
CA ASP A 31 22.70 -7.41 15.55
C ASP A 31 23.91 -7.51 14.60
N ARG A 32 23.66 -7.79 13.33
CA ARG A 32 24.71 -7.80 12.30
C ARG A 32 24.94 -6.41 11.70
N LEU A 33 24.07 -5.45 11.97
CA LEU A 33 24.23 -4.06 11.52
C LEU A 33 25.20 -3.32 12.46
N ARG A 34 26.02 -2.42 11.91
CA ARG A 34 26.94 -1.61 12.72
C ARG A 34 26.25 -0.35 13.27
N LEU A 35 25.35 -0.55 14.23
CA LEU A 35 24.48 0.49 14.84
C LEU A 35 25.08 1.18 16.08
N GLY A 36 26.42 1.32 16.16
CA GLY A 36 27.05 2.11 17.24
C GLY A 36 26.57 3.58 17.24
N ASP A 37 26.83 4.34 18.31
CA ASP A 37 26.25 5.67 18.59
C ASP A 37 26.32 6.70 17.45
N ASP A 38 27.22 6.52 16.48
CA ASP A 38 27.47 7.40 15.35
C ASP A 38 26.91 6.88 14.01
N TRP A 39 26.19 5.75 13.98
CA TRP A 39 25.80 5.10 12.72
C TRP A 39 25.00 6.01 11.80
N VAL A 40 24.14 6.87 12.35
CA VAL A 40 23.36 7.88 11.61
C VAL A 40 24.21 8.92 10.89
N ARG A 41 25.50 9.04 11.24
CA ARG A 41 26.49 9.90 10.55
C ARG A 41 27.30 9.13 9.50
N ARG A 42 27.47 7.82 9.68
CA ARG A 42 28.26 6.95 8.79
C ARG A 42 27.44 6.41 7.62
N TRP A 43 26.18 6.07 7.89
CA TRP A 43 25.24 5.63 6.84
C TRP A 43 24.72 6.84 6.09
N SER A 44 24.32 6.64 4.84
CA SER A 44 23.83 7.72 4.00
C SER A 44 22.66 7.32 3.12
N SER A 45 21.88 8.32 2.73
CA SER A 45 20.81 8.21 1.76
C SER A 45 21.11 9.13 0.57
N THR A 46 21.07 8.56 -0.64
CA THR A 46 21.21 9.31 -1.89
C THR A 46 19.85 9.46 -2.55
N TRP A 47 19.44 10.70 -2.80
CA TRP A 47 18.14 11.07 -3.36
C TRP A 47 18.31 11.75 -4.71
N GLN A 48 17.34 11.59 -5.60
CA GLN A 48 17.24 12.38 -6.82
C GLN A 48 16.36 13.61 -6.53
N VAL A 49 16.96 14.80 -6.47
CA VAL A 49 16.28 16.09 -6.22
C VAL A 49 16.48 17.00 -7.42
N GLY A 50 15.39 17.38 -8.07
CA GLY A 50 15.47 18.05 -9.38
C GLY A 50 16.22 17.18 -10.39
N ASP A 51 17.30 17.72 -10.95
CA ASP A 51 18.13 17.05 -11.96
C ASP A 51 19.42 16.44 -11.38
N GLY A 52 19.65 16.61 -10.08
CA GLY A 52 20.85 16.14 -9.39
C GLY A 52 20.61 15.01 -8.40
N LYS A 53 21.70 14.34 -8.01
CA LYS A 53 21.73 13.44 -6.86
C LYS A 53 22.33 14.15 -5.66
N VAL A 54 21.69 14.03 -4.51
CA VAL A 54 22.19 14.59 -3.25
C VAL A 54 22.30 13.45 -2.24
N CYS A 55 23.49 13.34 -1.64
CA CYS A 55 23.79 12.33 -0.62
C CYS A 55 23.83 13.01 0.76
N TRP A 56 23.08 12.45 1.70
CA TRP A 56 22.97 12.96 3.06
C TRP A 56 23.25 11.85 4.08
N PRO A 57 23.89 12.15 5.20
CA PRO A 57 23.91 11.22 6.32
C PRO A 57 22.49 11.04 6.87
N ILE A 58 22.19 9.87 7.42
CA ILE A 58 20.84 9.53 7.92
C ILE A 58 20.35 10.53 8.99
N ARG A 59 21.25 11.09 9.81
CA ARG A 59 20.89 12.10 10.82
C ARG A 59 20.21 13.36 10.25
N ASP A 60 20.44 13.67 8.98
CA ASP A 60 19.92 14.88 8.32
C ASP A 60 18.70 14.56 7.42
N MET A 61 18.29 13.29 7.38
CA MET A 61 17.26 12.76 6.46
C MET A 61 15.85 13.29 6.74
N ALA A 62 15.57 13.72 7.97
CA ALA A 62 14.29 14.33 8.36
C ALA A 62 14.00 15.67 7.65
N HIS A 63 15.02 16.32 7.10
CA HIS A 63 14.88 17.62 6.42
C HIS A 63 14.76 17.51 4.89
N ILE A 64 14.74 16.30 4.34
CA ILE A 64 14.74 16.10 2.90
C ILE A 64 13.39 16.51 2.32
N PRO A 65 13.37 17.26 1.20
CA PRO A 65 12.12 17.64 0.55
C PRO A 65 11.58 16.46 -0.26
N VAL A 66 11.12 15.41 0.43
CA VAL A 66 10.62 14.13 -0.12
C VAL A 66 9.64 14.34 -1.27
N LEU A 67 8.76 15.34 -1.15
CA LEU A 67 7.72 15.65 -2.14
C LEU A 67 8.27 16.27 -3.43
N SER A 68 9.50 16.77 -3.42
CA SER A 68 10.22 17.29 -4.60
C SER A 68 11.20 16.27 -5.20
N SER A 69 11.34 15.12 -4.55
CA SER A 69 12.22 14.05 -5.01
C SER A 69 11.58 13.25 -6.15
N ARG A 70 12.44 12.65 -6.97
CA ARG A 70 12.05 11.78 -8.09
C ARG A 70 12.55 10.35 -7.82
N PRO A 71 11.97 9.34 -8.48
CA PRO A 71 12.51 7.98 -8.42
C PRO A 71 14.00 7.94 -8.78
N MET A 72 14.78 7.14 -8.04
CA MET A 72 16.23 7.05 -8.21
C MET A 72 16.67 6.53 -9.58
N ARG A 73 15.78 5.81 -10.27
CA ARG A 73 16.00 5.27 -11.61
C ARG A 73 14.73 5.41 -12.43
N GLY A 74 14.91 5.59 -13.74
CA GLY A 74 13.79 5.54 -14.68
C GLY A 74 13.32 4.10 -14.86
N PHE A 75 11.99 3.90 -14.88
CA PHE A 75 11.38 2.61 -15.18
C PHE A 75 11.56 2.30 -16.68
N THR A 76 12.47 1.39 -17.02
CA THR A 76 12.76 1.04 -18.43
C THR A 76 12.08 -0.27 -18.84
N TRP A 77 11.62 -0.33 -20.09
CA TRP A 77 11.07 -1.54 -20.70
C TRP A 77 12.08 -2.23 -21.61
N ARG A 78 12.17 -3.57 -21.57
CA ARG A 78 13.00 -4.38 -22.49
C ARG A 78 12.21 -5.58 -23.01
N ALA A 79 12.33 -5.94 -24.29
CA ALA A 79 11.50 -6.95 -24.95
C ALA A 79 11.62 -8.41 -24.44
N LYS A 80 12.44 -8.70 -23.40
CA LYS A 80 12.66 -10.05 -22.84
C LYS A 80 12.81 -10.07 -21.31
N GLN A 81 12.43 -8.99 -20.64
CA GLN A 81 12.51 -8.95 -19.18
C GLN A 81 11.45 -9.87 -18.55
N ARG A 82 11.84 -10.59 -17.50
CA ARG A 82 10.94 -11.49 -16.76
C ARG A 82 9.93 -10.69 -15.91
N HIS A 83 10.32 -9.49 -15.47
CA HIS A 83 9.48 -8.62 -14.65
C HIS A 83 8.67 -7.71 -15.57
N ARG A 84 7.44 -7.36 -15.19
CA ARG A 84 6.59 -6.46 -15.98
C ARG A 84 6.59 -5.10 -15.29
N PRO A 85 7.57 -4.22 -15.55
CA PRO A 85 7.51 -2.87 -15.03
C PRO A 85 6.29 -2.16 -15.60
N GLY A 86 5.91 -1.02 -15.06
CA GLY A 86 4.74 -0.32 -15.55
C GLY A 86 4.47 0.97 -14.81
N LEU A 87 3.34 1.58 -15.13
CA LEU A 87 2.84 2.78 -14.47
C LEU A 87 1.43 2.50 -13.98
N GLU A 88 1.22 2.49 -12.67
CA GLU A 88 -0.10 2.38 -12.06
C GLU A 88 -0.68 3.78 -11.82
N VAL A 89 -1.96 3.98 -12.15
CA VAL A 89 -2.64 5.26 -11.95
C VAL A 89 -3.35 5.22 -10.61
N MET A 90 -2.93 6.10 -9.70
CA MET A 90 -3.59 6.28 -8.40
C MET A 90 -4.55 7.45 -8.47
N ALA A 91 -5.81 7.20 -8.13
CA ALA A 91 -6.85 8.24 -8.05
C ALA A 91 -6.57 9.22 -6.91
N SER A 92 -6.07 8.73 -5.77
CA SER A 92 -5.74 9.49 -4.57
C SER A 92 -4.66 10.55 -4.78
N THR A 93 -3.61 10.25 -5.54
CA THR A 93 -2.55 11.21 -5.87
C THR A 93 -2.76 11.94 -7.20
N GLY A 94 -3.70 11.46 -8.02
CA GLY A 94 -3.95 11.98 -9.38
C GLY A 94 -2.79 11.78 -10.36
N ARG A 95 -1.86 10.85 -10.10
CA ARG A 95 -0.61 10.65 -10.86
C ARG A 95 -0.33 9.18 -11.15
N LYS A 96 0.63 8.94 -12.02
CA LYS A 96 1.17 7.63 -12.37
C LYS A 96 2.40 7.33 -11.51
N HIS A 97 2.46 6.13 -10.95
CA HIS A 97 3.58 5.65 -10.14
C HIS A 97 4.21 4.42 -10.78
N GLY A 98 5.55 4.40 -10.81
CA GLY A 98 6.28 3.30 -11.42
C GLY A 98 6.35 2.09 -10.50
N PHE A 99 6.33 0.92 -11.11
CA PHE A 99 6.59 -0.37 -10.47
C PHE A 99 7.46 -1.24 -11.39
N GLU A 100 8.19 -2.20 -10.83
CA GLU A 100 9.00 -3.19 -11.54
C GLU A 100 8.40 -4.59 -11.49
N SER A 101 7.52 -4.87 -10.52
CA SER A 101 6.87 -6.17 -10.34
C SER A 101 5.34 -6.09 -10.20
N LEU A 102 4.66 -7.22 -10.39
CA LEU A 102 3.21 -7.30 -10.16
C LEU A 102 2.86 -7.08 -8.68
N GLU A 103 3.70 -7.51 -7.74
CA GLU A 103 3.44 -7.30 -6.31
C GLU A 103 3.55 -5.83 -5.93
N GLU A 104 4.49 -5.08 -6.52
CA GLU A 104 4.56 -3.63 -6.37
C GLU A 104 3.32 -2.92 -6.94
N MET A 105 2.81 -3.37 -8.11
CA MET A 105 1.54 -2.85 -8.65
C MET A 105 0.37 -3.11 -7.70
N ARG A 106 0.31 -4.29 -7.07
CA ARG A 106 -0.73 -4.60 -6.08
C ARG A 106 -0.63 -3.68 -4.86
N LEU A 107 0.59 -3.39 -4.40
CA LEU A 107 0.80 -2.43 -3.31
C LEU A 107 0.30 -1.04 -3.70
N LEU A 108 0.60 -0.56 -4.91
CA LEU A 108 0.09 0.73 -5.39
C LEU A 108 -1.44 0.81 -5.40
N VAL A 109 -2.13 -0.26 -5.82
CA VAL A 109 -3.61 -0.34 -5.75
C VAL A 109 -4.10 -0.30 -4.30
N ALA A 110 -3.44 -1.01 -3.39
CA ALA A 110 -3.80 -0.96 -1.96
C ALA A 110 -3.54 0.41 -1.33
N LEU A 111 -2.44 1.08 -1.68
CA LEU A 111 -2.14 2.45 -1.26
C LEU A 111 -3.20 3.44 -1.78
N ASP A 112 -3.69 3.24 -3.00
CA ASP A 112 -4.75 4.06 -3.58
C ASP A 112 -6.07 3.87 -2.83
N PHE A 113 -6.41 2.63 -2.50
CA PHE A 113 -7.57 2.29 -1.67
C PHE A 113 -7.45 2.88 -0.24
N LEU A 114 -6.25 2.90 0.33
CA LEU A 114 -5.95 3.55 1.62
C LEU A 114 -5.87 5.08 1.51
N ARG A 115 -6.12 5.65 0.33
CA ARG A 115 -6.11 7.09 0.07
C ARG A 115 -4.77 7.73 0.44
N ALA A 116 -3.66 7.06 0.13
CA ALA A 116 -2.33 7.64 0.29
C ALA A 116 -2.26 8.98 -0.44
N SER A 117 -1.91 10.05 0.28
CA SER A 117 -1.90 11.40 -0.31
C SER A 117 -0.72 11.60 -1.24
N GLU A 118 0.37 10.87 -0.99
CA GLU A 118 1.62 10.95 -1.74
C GLU A 118 2.28 9.56 -1.79
N VAL A 119 2.93 9.26 -2.92
CA VAL A 119 3.73 8.04 -3.13
C VAL A 119 4.92 8.39 -4.00
N LEU A 120 6.10 7.87 -3.63
CA LEU A 120 7.34 7.99 -4.36
C LEU A 120 7.95 6.59 -4.54
N SER A 121 7.96 6.10 -5.79
CA SER A 121 8.64 4.84 -6.14
C SER A 121 10.15 5.01 -6.07
N GLN A 122 10.86 4.01 -5.54
CA GLN A 122 12.32 3.95 -5.45
C GLN A 122 12.92 5.26 -4.92
N PRO A 123 12.56 5.69 -3.70
CA PRO A 123 12.71 7.06 -3.24
C PRO A 123 14.18 7.49 -3.08
N PHE A 124 15.03 6.58 -2.60
CA PHE A 124 16.45 6.84 -2.36
C PHE A 124 17.25 5.54 -2.35
N ARG A 125 18.57 5.68 -2.53
CA ARG A 125 19.53 4.62 -2.24
C ARG A 125 20.03 4.78 -0.82
N LEU A 126 19.90 3.74 0.00
CA LEU A 126 20.51 3.60 1.31
C LEU A 126 21.86 2.91 1.18
N ASP A 127 22.93 3.51 1.69
CA ASP A 127 24.24 2.90 1.86
C ASP A 127 24.49 2.69 3.37
N PHE A 128 24.77 1.45 3.77
CA PHE A 128 24.83 1.04 5.17
C PHE A 128 25.96 0.05 5.46
N GLU A 129 26.33 -0.06 6.74
CA GLU A 129 27.39 -0.93 7.23
C GLU A 129 26.87 -2.10 8.06
N HIS A 130 27.48 -3.27 7.87
CA HIS A 130 27.20 -4.48 8.64
C HIS A 130 28.51 -5.18 9.05
N ALA A 131 28.42 -6.24 9.85
CA ALA A 131 29.58 -6.93 10.44
C ALA A 131 30.62 -7.36 9.38
N SER A 132 30.15 -7.84 8.23
CA SER A 132 30.98 -8.32 7.11
C SER A 132 31.30 -7.28 6.03
N GLY A 133 30.92 -6.02 6.17
CA GLY A 133 31.29 -4.97 5.22
C GLY A 133 30.24 -3.89 5.02
N GLN A 134 30.08 -3.45 3.79
CA GLN A 134 29.13 -2.43 3.36
C GLN A 134 28.17 -3.01 2.32
N ALA A 135 26.92 -2.54 2.38
CA ALA A 135 25.88 -2.92 1.45
C ALA A 135 25.01 -1.70 1.11
N TRP A 136 24.15 -1.86 0.12
CA TRP A 136 23.21 -0.83 -0.28
C TRP A 136 21.84 -1.43 -0.60
N HIS A 137 20.82 -0.59 -0.48
CA HIS A 137 19.42 -0.93 -0.73
C HIS A 137 18.70 0.26 -1.39
N ILE A 138 17.66 -0.01 -2.18
CA ILE A 138 16.73 1.01 -2.66
C ILE A 138 15.35 0.51 -2.25
N PRO A 139 14.69 1.16 -1.27
CA PRO A 139 13.33 0.79 -0.90
C PRO A 139 12.37 0.92 -2.08
N ASP A 140 11.30 0.12 -2.11
CA ASP A 140 10.38 0.15 -3.26
C ASP A 140 9.49 1.39 -3.28
N PHE A 141 8.94 1.80 -2.14
CA PHE A 141 8.08 2.97 -2.04
C PHE A 141 8.26 3.75 -0.74
N LEU A 142 8.06 5.07 -0.84
CA LEU A 142 7.78 5.95 0.28
C LEU A 142 6.39 6.55 0.10
N ALA A 143 5.50 6.40 1.06
CA ALA A 143 4.11 6.83 0.97
C ALA A 143 3.69 7.67 2.17
N VAL A 144 2.72 8.56 1.98
CA VAL A 144 2.05 9.29 3.07
C VAL A 144 0.63 8.75 3.22
N ILE A 145 0.35 8.09 4.33
CA ILE A 145 -0.93 7.42 4.62
C ILE A 145 -1.44 7.95 5.96
N GLY A 146 -2.65 8.53 5.99
CA GLY A 146 -3.24 9.07 7.21
C GLY A 146 -2.40 10.17 7.89
N GLY A 147 -1.56 10.87 7.13
CA GLY A 147 -0.64 11.89 7.63
C GLY A 147 0.72 11.36 8.13
N GLY A 148 0.91 10.04 8.20
CA GLY A 148 2.19 9.41 8.56
C GLY A 148 2.99 8.96 7.34
N MET A 149 4.32 8.93 7.47
CA MET A 149 5.22 8.43 6.43
C MET A 149 5.48 6.93 6.57
N TRP A 150 5.37 6.21 5.46
CA TRP A 150 5.59 4.78 5.34
C TRP A 150 6.71 4.49 4.34
N LEU A 151 7.78 3.86 4.81
CA LEU A 151 8.79 3.25 3.95
C LEU A 151 8.41 1.78 3.72
N LEU A 152 8.34 1.36 2.46
CA LEU A 152 7.77 0.08 2.07
C LEU A 152 8.71 -0.65 1.11
N ASP A 153 8.92 -1.92 1.41
CA ASP A 153 9.55 -2.90 0.51
C ASP A 153 8.53 -3.96 0.13
N VAL A 154 8.69 -4.58 -1.03
CA VAL A 154 7.79 -5.62 -1.55
C VAL A 154 8.61 -6.82 -1.98
N ARG A 155 8.39 -7.95 -1.31
CA ARG A 155 9.12 -9.17 -1.64
C ARG A 155 8.33 -10.41 -1.21
N PRO A 156 7.85 -11.26 -2.14
CA PRO A 156 7.16 -12.49 -1.78
C PRO A 156 7.92 -13.30 -0.73
N MET A 157 7.19 -13.79 0.28
CA MET A 157 7.75 -14.48 1.45
C MET A 157 8.76 -15.56 1.06
N GLU A 158 8.43 -16.38 0.08
CA GLU A 158 9.23 -17.50 -0.43
C GLU A 158 10.48 -17.07 -1.20
N LEU A 159 10.57 -15.79 -1.60
CA LEU A 159 11.71 -15.22 -2.32
C LEU A 159 12.61 -14.36 -1.41
N ILE A 160 12.28 -14.21 -0.12
CA ILE A 160 13.12 -13.49 0.82
C ILE A 160 14.33 -14.34 1.17
N LYS A 161 15.51 -13.83 0.84
CA LYS A 161 16.80 -14.41 1.23
C LYS A 161 17.39 -13.64 2.41
N GLU A 162 18.37 -14.23 3.08
CA GLU A 162 19.10 -13.58 4.18
C GLU A 162 19.71 -12.22 3.78
N GLU A 163 20.22 -12.10 2.56
CA GLU A 163 20.74 -10.84 2.01
C GLU A 163 19.65 -9.76 1.84
N ASP A 164 18.43 -10.17 1.49
CA ASP A 164 17.28 -9.26 1.38
C ASP A 164 16.85 -8.83 2.79
N ALA A 165 16.77 -9.78 3.72
CA ALA A 165 16.41 -9.53 5.11
C ALA A 165 17.39 -8.59 5.82
N LEU A 166 18.70 -8.66 5.52
CA LEU A 166 19.69 -7.73 6.06
C LEU A 166 19.44 -6.28 5.59
N LYS A 167 19.03 -6.10 4.32
CA LYS A 167 18.65 -4.79 3.77
C LYS A 167 17.37 -4.27 4.42
N PHE A 168 16.39 -5.16 4.66
CA PHE A 168 15.15 -4.80 5.35
C PHE A 168 15.41 -4.35 6.79
N ALA A 169 16.28 -5.04 7.52
CA ALA A 169 16.71 -4.62 8.85
C ALA A 169 17.34 -3.21 8.82
N ALA A 170 18.23 -2.93 7.86
CA ALA A 170 18.83 -1.61 7.70
C ALA A 170 17.80 -0.52 7.37
N ALA A 171 16.86 -0.81 6.46
CA ALA A 171 15.78 0.10 6.10
C ALA A 171 14.85 0.39 7.29
N ARG A 172 14.57 -0.62 8.13
CA ARG A 172 13.79 -0.48 9.36
C ARG A 172 14.44 0.48 10.35
N GLU A 173 15.75 0.36 10.60
CA GLU A 173 16.47 1.28 11.50
C GLU A 173 16.49 2.71 10.96
N VAL A 174 16.66 2.88 9.65
CA VAL A 174 16.60 4.21 9.00
C VAL A 174 15.20 4.82 9.11
N ALA A 175 14.15 4.05 8.85
CA ALA A 175 12.78 4.50 9.01
C ALA A 175 12.50 4.90 10.46
N ALA A 176 12.89 4.08 11.43
CA ALA A 176 12.75 4.37 12.85
C ALA A 176 13.48 5.67 13.25
N ALA A 177 14.72 5.87 12.77
CA ALA A 177 15.50 7.09 13.03
C ALA A 177 14.85 8.34 12.44
N CYS A 178 14.08 8.21 11.36
CA CYS A 178 13.33 9.29 10.73
C CYS A 178 11.91 9.48 11.30
N GLY A 179 11.48 8.63 12.25
CA GLY A 179 10.11 8.61 12.76
C GLY A 179 9.08 8.09 11.76
N TRP A 180 9.51 7.29 10.77
CA TRP A 180 8.66 6.69 9.76
C TRP A 180 8.24 5.28 10.15
N GLN A 181 7.10 4.84 9.62
CA GLN A 181 6.64 3.46 9.70
C GLN A 181 7.35 2.64 8.62
N TYR A 182 7.70 1.39 8.92
CA TYR A 182 8.34 0.48 7.97
C TYR A 182 7.60 -0.85 7.88
N SER A 183 7.41 -1.35 6.67
CA SER A 183 6.85 -2.68 6.43
C SER A 183 7.40 -3.28 5.15
N VAL A 184 7.70 -4.57 5.20
CA VAL A 184 7.95 -5.40 4.02
C VAL A 184 6.66 -6.13 3.70
N VAL A 185 6.07 -5.86 2.53
CA VAL A 185 4.88 -6.55 2.02
C VAL A 185 5.32 -7.87 1.39
N ALA A 186 5.12 -8.96 2.14
CA ALA A 186 5.54 -10.30 1.74
C ALA A 186 4.44 -11.14 1.09
N GLY A 187 3.23 -10.59 1.01
CA GLY A 187 2.07 -11.22 0.42
C GLY A 187 0.79 -10.53 0.86
N TRP A 188 -0.35 -11.12 0.52
CA TRP A 188 -1.68 -10.60 0.85
C TRP A 188 -2.44 -11.64 1.67
N ARG A 189 -3.19 -11.16 2.67
CA ARG A 189 -4.14 -12.02 3.38
C ARG A 189 -5.17 -12.59 2.40
N PRO A 190 -5.73 -13.78 2.68
CA PRO A 190 -6.71 -14.42 1.81
C PRO A 190 -7.81 -13.45 1.37
N HIS A 191 -8.18 -13.53 0.08
CA HIS A 191 -9.23 -12.73 -0.57
C HIS A 191 -8.98 -11.22 -0.70
N VAL A 192 -8.18 -10.59 0.16
CA VAL A 192 -7.96 -9.13 0.17
C VAL A 192 -7.58 -8.60 -1.21
N TRP A 193 -6.57 -9.19 -1.86
CA TRP A 193 -6.19 -8.76 -3.21
C TRP A 193 -7.32 -8.90 -4.23
N SER A 194 -8.02 -10.04 -4.25
CA SER A 194 -9.11 -10.26 -5.22
C SER A 194 -10.27 -9.28 -5.04
N VAL A 195 -10.56 -8.88 -3.80
CA VAL A 195 -11.59 -7.88 -3.52
C VAL A 195 -11.09 -6.49 -3.92
N LEU A 196 -9.87 -6.10 -3.52
CA LEU A 196 -9.29 -4.81 -3.90
C LEU A 196 -9.17 -4.65 -5.42
N ASP A 197 -8.74 -5.68 -6.14
CA ASP A 197 -8.67 -5.69 -7.60
C ASP A 197 -10.04 -5.42 -8.22
N HIS A 198 -11.09 -6.10 -7.73
CA HIS A 198 -12.47 -5.87 -8.15
C HIS A 198 -12.93 -4.44 -7.86
N LEU A 199 -12.73 -3.95 -6.63
CA LEU A 199 -13.12 -2.59 -6.23
C LEU A 199 -12.38 -1.53 -7.07
N SER A 200 -11.12 -1.80 -7.44
CA SER A 200 -10.29 -0.89 -8.23
C SER A 200 -10.89 -0.60 -9.60
N SER A 201 -11.77 -1.46 -10.13
CA SER A 201 -12.48 -1.24 -11.40
C SER A 201 -13.34 0.03 -11.40
N ARG A 202 -13.74 0.53 -10.21
CA ARG A 202 -14.54 1.74 -10.03
C ARG A 202 -13.81 2.86 -9.29
N ARG A 203 -12.47 2.84 -9.26
CA ARG A 203 -11.64 3.86 -8.59
C ARG A 203 -11.68 5.25 -9.22
N ARG A 204 -11.98 5.33 -10.52
CA ARG A 204 -11.98 6.61 -11.24
C ARG A 204 -13.21 7.43 -10.85
N PRO A 205 -13.07 8.74 -10.57
CA PRO A 205 -14.21 9.61 -10.36
C PRO A 205 -15.18 9.55 -11.54
N THR A 206 -16.45 9.34 -11.24
CA THR A 206 -17.55 9.36 -12.22
C THR A 206 -18.66 10.27 -11.72
N ARG A 207 -19.38 10.89 -12.65
CA ARG A 207 -20.58 11.67 -12.33
C ARG A 207 -21.72 10.73 -11.94
N ASP A 208 -22.39 11.05 -10.85
CA ASP A 208 -23.57 10.31 -10.40
C ASP A 208 -24.85 10.94 -10.97
N LEU A 209 -25.18 10.57 -12.20
CA LEU A 209 -26.29 11.18 -12.95
C LEU A 209 -27.67 10.74 -12.45
N LEU A 210 -27.75 9.62 -11.73
CA LEU A 210 -29.02 9.04 -11.26
C LEU A 210 -29.21 9.21 -9.74
N GLY A 211 -28.32 9.92 -9.06
CA GLY A 211 -28.36 10.07 -7.60
C GLY A 211 -28.22 8.74 -6.85
N MET A 212 -27.44 7.81 -7.41
CA MET A 212 -27.28 6.46 -6.86
C MET A 212 -26.65 6.46 -5.48
N ARG A 213 -25.74 7.39 -5.22
CA ARG A 213 -25.13 7.58 -3.89
C ARG A 213 -26.21 7.82 -2.84
N ASP A 214 -27.11 8.77 -3.07
CA ASP A 214 -28.14 9.13 -2.10
C ASP A 214 -29.16 8.00 -1.93
N GLN A 215 -29.55 7.34 -3.03
CA GLN A 215 -30.42 6.16 -2.98
C GLN A 215 -29.82 5.04 -2.12
N LEU A 216 -28.54 4.69 -2.36
CA LEU A 216 -27.84 3.64 -1.62
C LEU A 216 -27.66 3.99 -0.13
N LEU A 217 -27.29 5.24 0.18
CA LEU A 217 -27.12 5.67 1.57
C LEU A 217 -28.46 5.75 2.32
N THR A 218 -29.55 6.12 1.62
CA THR A 218 -30.91 6.17 2.19
C THR A 218 -31.52 4.78 2.38
N ALA A 219 -31.15 3.80 1.55
CA ALA A 219 -31.68 2.43 1.61
C ALA A 219 -31.43 1.73 2.96
N PHE A 220 -30.41 2.15 3.72
CA PHE A 220 -30.15 1.66 5.08
C PHE A 220 -31.15 2.18 6.13
N GLY A 221 -31.99 3.16 5.79
CA GLY A 221 -32.92 3.82 6.70
C GLY A 221 -33.82 2.84 7.46
N GLY A 222 -33.86 2.97 8.80
CA GLY A 222 -34.69 2.14 9.67
C GLY A 222 -34.19 0.71 9.92
N ARG A 223 -33.05 0.29 9.33
CA ARG A 223 -32.48 -1.05 9.56
C ARG A 223 -31.53 -1.05 10.76
N GLN A 224 -31.71 -2.02 11.64
CA GLN A 224 -30.80 -2.25 12.76
C GLN A 224 -29.37 -2.47 12.24
N GLY A 225 -28.42 -1.69 12.76
CA GLY A 225 -27.00 -1.80 12.39
C GLY A 225 -26.62 -1.25 11.02
N ARG A 226 -27.56 -0.68 10.23
CA ARG A 226 -27.30 -0.10 8.90
C ARG A 226 -26.55 -1.07 7.97
N VAL A 227 -27.00 -2.33 7.93
CA VAL A 227 -26.42 -3.42 7.13
C VAL A 227 -27.46 -4.01 6.17
N MET A 228 -27.02 -4.34 4.96
CA MET A 228 -27.79 -5.06 3.94
C MET A 228 -26.88 -6.01 3.16
N THR A 229 -27.43 -7.03 2.51
CA THR A 229 -26.63 -7.78 1.53
C THR A 229 -26.36 -6.93 0.29
N PHE A 230 -25.30 -7.24 -0.45
CA PHE A 230 -24.96 -6.56 -1.69
C PHE A 230 -26.12 -6.57 -2.69
N ALA A 231 -26.81 -7.71 -2.84
CA ALA A 231 -27.95 -7.83 -3.74
C ALA A 231 -29.14 -6.99 -3.28
N GLU A 232 -29.56 -7.08 -2.01
CA GLU A 232 -30.67 -6.28 -1.49
C GLU A 232 -30.40 -4.78 -1.62
N LEU A 233 -29.16 -4.35 -1.37
CA LEU A 233 -28.78 -2.95 -1.48
C LEU A 233 -28.84 -2.46 -2.92
N ALA A 234 -28.45 -3.30 -3.89
CA ALA A 234 -28.56 -2.98 -5.30
C ALA A 234 -30.02 -2.92 -5.75
N ASP A 235 -30.84 -3.88 -5.33
CA ASP A 235 -32.25 -3.99 -5.70
C ASP A 235 -33.11 -2.87 -5.09
N ALA A 236 -32.64 -2.21 -4.04
CA ALA A 236 -33.25 -1.01 -3.47
C ALA A 236 -33.07 0.27 -4.31
N THR A 237 -32.23 0.23 -5.36
CA THR A 237 -32.00 1.38 -6.25
C THR A 237 -32.96 1.39 -7.45
N SER A 238 -33.16 2.57 -8.06
CA SER A 238 -34.04 2.72 -9.23
C SER A 238 -33.57 1.94 -10.46
N VAL A 239 -32.28 1.63 -10.55
CA VAL A 239 -31.69 0.82 -11.62
C VAL A 239 -30.64 -0.14 -11.02
N PRO A 240 -31.02 -1.38 -10.67
CA PRO A 240 -30.15 -2.28 -9.90
C PRO A 240 -28.77 -2.55 -10.51
N SER A 241 -28.66 -2.66 -11.82
CA SER A 241 -27.36 -2.84 -12.51
C SER A 241 -26.41 -1.65 -12.32
N VAL A 242 -26.94 -0.43 -12.27
CA VAL A 242 -26.18 0.79 -11.98
C VAL A 242 -25.93 0.93 -10.48
N GLY A 243 -26.88 0.49 -9.65
CA GLY A 243 -26.73 0.36 -8.20
C GLY A 243 -25.53 -0.49 -7.82
N ARG A 244 -25.39 -1.70 -8.39
CA ARG A 244 -24.23 -2.59 -8.18
C ARG A 244 -22.90 -1.90 -8.48
N ALA A 245 -22.80 -1.21 -9.61
CA ALA A 245 -21.59 -0.48 -9.98
C ALA A 245 -21.28 0.66 -8.98
N ASN A 246 -22.31 1.32 -8.45
CA ASN A 246 -22.15 2.37 -7.45
C ASN A 246 -21.82 1.83 -6.06
N ILE A 247 -22.30 0.65 -5.67
CA ILE A 247 -21.85 -0.02 -4.43
C ILE A 247 -20.34 -0.23 -4.50
N VAL A 248 -19.82 -0.82 -5.59
CA VAL A 248 -18.37 -1.04 -5.79
C VAL A 248 -17.59 0.29 -5.72
N ARG A 249 -18.14 1.37 -6.30
CA ARG A 249 -17.54 2.72 -6.20
C ARG A 249 -17.50 3.23 -4.76
N LEU A 250 -18.61 3.15 -4.03
CA LEU A 250 -18.69 3.66 -2.66
C LEU A 250 -17.87 2.81 -1.67
N LEU A 251 -17.72 1.51 -1.93
CA LEU A 251 -16.78 0.63 -1.23
C LEU A 251 -15.33 1.08 -1.47
N TRP A 252 -14.95 1.37 -2.72
CA TRP A 252 -13.62 1.92 -3.03
C TRP A 252 -13.38 3.27 -2.33
N GLN A 253 -14.39 4.13 -2.31
CA GLN A 253 -14.34 5.44 -1.63
C GLN A 253 -14.42 5.33 -0.11
N ARG A 254 -14.64 4.12 0.43
CA ARG A 254 -14.80 3.82 1.86
C ARG A 254 -15.96 4.56 2.51
N GLU A 255 -16.99 4.87 1.73
CA GLU A 255 -18.28 5.39 2.23
C GLU A 255 -19.25 4.26 2.60
N LEU A 256 -19.03 3.10 1.98
CA LEU A 256 -19.59 1.83 2.42
C LEU A 256 -18.46 0.91 2.88
N GLY A 257 -18.79 -0.02 3.77
CA GLY A 257 -17.89 -1.05 4.25
C GLY A 257 -18.30 -2.45 3.80
N VAL A 258 -17.29 -3.29 3.56
CA VAL A 258 -17.42 -4.74 3.35
C VAL A 258 -16.24 -5.45 4.01
N ASP A 259 -16.38 -6.75 4.30
CA ASP A 259 -15.26 -7.55 4.77
C ASP A 259 -14.32 -7.91 3.60
N LEU A 260 -13.11 -7.35 3.60
CA LEU A 260 -12.08 -7.66 2.61
C LEU A 260 -11.47 -9.06 2.79
N GLY A 261 -11.66 -9.69 3.95
CA GLY A 261 -11.18 -11.04 4.25
C GLY A 261 -12.02 -12.16 3.63
N SER A 262 -13.11 -11.82 2.95
CA SER A 262 -14.06 -12.76 2.35
C SER A 262 -14.33 -12.40 0.88
N PRO A 263 -14.63 -13.38 0.00
CA PRO A 263 -15.01 -13.07 -1.38
C PRO A 263 -16.24 -12.15 -1.45
N LEU A 264 -16.22 -11.16 -2.35
CA LEU A 264 -17.38 -10.32 -2.62
C LEU A 264 -18.42 -11.13 -3.40
N ARG A 265 -19.63 -11.25 -2.84
CA ARG A 265 -20.77 -12.01 -3.37
C ARG A 265 -22.06 -11.20 -3.16
N ASP A 266 -23.13 -11.64 -3.80
CA ASP A 266 -24.48 -11.08 -3.63
C ASP A 266 -24.95 -11.10 -2.16
N SER A 267 -24.53 -12.13 -1.41
CA SER A 267 -24.82 -12.27 0.02
C SER A 267 -23.84 -11.55 0.93
N SER A 268 -22.80 -10.91 0.41
CA SER A 268 -21.85 -10.14 1.22
C SER A 268 -22.58 -9.03 1.95
N LEU A 269 -22.33 -8.91 3.25
CA LEU A 269 -22.89 -7.84 4.07
C LEU A 269 -22.14 -6.54 3.77
N ILE A 270 -22.92 -5.52 3.43
CA ILE A 270 -22.49 -4.15 3.20
C ILE A 270 -23.05 -3.28 4.32
N TRP A 271 -22.24 -2.40 4.86
CA TRP A 271 -22.66 -1.42 5.88
C TRP A 271 -22.33 0.00 5.45
N ALA A 272 -23.05 0.96 6.02
CA ALA A 272 -22.65 2.36 5.93
C ALA A 272 -21.46 2.63 6.86
N ALA A 273 -20.41 3.29 6.33
CA ALA A 273 -19.27 3.75 7.11
C ALA A 273 -19.61 4.91 8.06
#